data_AF-A0A9N9AAD0-F1
#
_entry.id   AF-A0A9N9AAD0-F1
#
_cell.length_a   1.000
_cell.length_b   1.000
_cell.length_c   1.000
_cell.angle_alpha   90.00
_cell.angle_beta   90.00
_cell.angle_gamma   90.00
#
_symmetry.space_group_name_H-M   'P 1'
#
loop_
_entity.id
_entity.type
_entity.pdbx_description
1 polymer ?
#
loop_
_entity_poly.entity_id
_entity_poly.type
_entity_poly.pdbx_seq_one_letter_code
_entity_poly.pdbx_strand_id
1 'polypeptide(L)'
;MSLPPAEELQENHPDIETILSSPQQKFVALAEKQWVVKAVHHAETYFKLITSIDGKNLHLTPIDDEIYADFTQNFPDLRIDVLNEDELKSSEAKNKWREWMSKYENRVEDYNFGTLLRKDVRGDYEESNTILGNSSL
;
A
#
# COMPACT_ATOMS: atom_id res chain seq x y z
N MET A 1 -32.73 -53.09 6.96
CA MET A 1 -31.51 -52.28 7.07
C MET A 1 -31.52 -51.35 5.86
N SER A 2 -32.01 -50.13 6.01
CA SER A 2 -32.03 -49.12 4.95
C SER A 2 -31.45 -47.84 5.51
N LEU A 3 -30.38 -47.38 4.88
CA LEU A 3 -29.69 -46.12 5.18
C LEU A 3 -30.63 -44.94 4.92
N PRO A 4 -30.60 -43.88 5.75
CA PRO A 4 -31.25 -42.61 5.40
C PRO A 4 -30.50 -41.93 4.24
N PRO A 5 -31.21 -41.12 3.41
CA PRO A 5 -30.61 -40.39 2.30
C PRO A 5 -29.64 -39.32 2.81
N ALA A 6 -28.66 -39.00 1.96
CA ALA A 6 -27.56 -38.08 2.25
C ALA A 6 -28.06 -36.78 2.89
N GLU A 7 -27.53 -36.53 4.09
CA GLU A 7 -27.59 -35.23 4.76
C GLU A 7 -26.98 -34.19 3.82
N GLU A 8 -27.84 -33.35 3.24
CA GLU A 8 -27.41 -32.08 2.67
C GLU A 8 -26.72 -31.30 3.79
N LEU A 9 -25.38 -31.32 3.76
CA LEU A 9 -24.57 -30.33 4.44
C LEU A 9 -24.90 -28.99 3.81
N GLN A 10 -25.97 -28.37 4.30
CA GLN A 10 -26.21 -26.96 4.08
C GLN A 10 -25.05 -26.24 4.77
N GLU A 11 -24.00 -25.96 4.00
CA GLU A 11 -22.96 -25.01 4.35
C GLU A 11 -23.67 -23.73 4.77
N ASN A 12 -23.83 -23.57 6.08
CA ASN A 12 -24.15 -22.31 6.70
C ASN A 12 -22.93 -21.41 6.48
N HIS A 13 -22.78 -20.89 5.27
CA HIS A 13 -21.98 -19.71 5.03
C HIS A 13 -22.66 -18.61 5.84
N PRO A 14 -22.02 -18.09 6.91
CA PRO A 14 -22.58 -16.96 7.62
C PRO A 14 -22.75 -15.83 6.61
N ASP A 15 -23.99 -15.35 6.49
CA ASP A 15 -24.36 -14.21 5.68
C ASP A 15 -23.38 -13.07 5.97
N ILE A 16 -22.77 -12.50 4.93
CA ILE A 16 -21.72 -11.47 5.03
C ILE A 16 -22.20 -10.33 5.95
N GLU A 17 -23.50 -10.04 5.96
CA GLU A 17 -24.12 -9.04 6.85
C GLU A 17 -24.00 -9.36 8.34
N THR A 18 -23.98 -10.64 8.74
CA THR A 18 -23.81 -11.06 10.14
C THR A 18 -22.36 -10.88 10.60
N ILE A 19 -21.39 -11.15 9.72
CA ILE A 19 -19.97 -10.92 9.99
C ILE A 19 -19.69 -9.42 10.16
N LEU A 20 -20.42 -8.56 9.44
CA LEU A 20 -20.28 -7.10 9.48
C LEU A 20 -21.01 -6.43 10.68
N SER A 21 -21.61 -7.20 11.59
CA SER A 21 -22.42 -6.66 12.70
C SER A 21 -21.60 -6.01 13.82
N SER A 22 -20.37 -6.47 14.05
CA SER A 22 -19.52 -5.99 15.15
C SER A 22 -19.01 -4.55 14.88
N PRO A 23 -19.10 -3.63 15.85
CA PRO A 23 -18.61 -2.26 15.70
C PRO A 23 -17.15 -2.22 15.25
N GLN A 24 -16.28 -3.09 15.79
CA GLN A 24 -14.86 -3.17 15.43
C GLN A 24 -14.66 -3.45 13.93
N GLN A 25 -15.48 -4.31 13.32
CA GLN A 25 -15.36 -4.66 11.91
C GLN A 25 -15.95 -3.58 10.99
N LYS A 26 -16.99 -2.86 11.44
CA LYS A 26 -17.46 -1.65 10.75
C LYS A 26 -16.41 -0.53 10.78
N PHE A 27 -15.69 -0.37 11.90
CA PHE A 27 -14.58 0.57 12.01
C PHE A 27 -13.38 0.15 11.15
N VAL A 28 -13.04 -1.15 11.10
CA VAL A 28 -11.99 -1.67 10.21
C VAL A 28 -12.37 -1.48 8.74
N ALA A 29 -13.59 -1.84 8.33
CA ALA A 29 -14.05 -1.64 6.95
C ALA A 29 -14.19 -0.15 6.57
N LEU A 30 -14.55 0.71 7.53
CA LEU A 30 -14.61 2.17 7.33
C LEU A 30 -13.21 2.77 7.27
N ALA A 31 -12.28 2.34 8.13
CA ALA A 31 -10.87 2.71 8.07
C ALA A 31 -10.23 2.22 6.77
N GLU A 32 -10.58 1.01 6.33
CA GLU A 32 -10.18 0.44 5.05
C GLU A 32 -10.60 1.34 3.88
N LYS A 33 -11.85 1.79 3.87
CA LYS A 33 -12.32 2.74 2.87
C LYS A 33 -11.68 4.12 3.01
N GLN A 34 -11.41 4.60 4.23
CA GLN A 34 -10.87 5.95 4.44
C GLN A 34 -9.40 6.06 4.06
N TRP A 35 -8.56 5.05 4.35
CA TRP A 35 -7.16 5.07 3.90
C TRP A 35 -7.09 4.93 2.38
N VAL A 36 -7.95 4.12 1.76
CA VAL A 36 -8.01 3.99 0.29
C VAL A 36 -8.36 5.33 -0.35
N VAL A 37 -9.39 6.02 0.14
CA VAL A 37 -9.79 7.33 -0.40
C VAL A 37 -8.65 8.34 -0.30
N LYS A 38 -7.95 8.38 0.84
CA LYS A 38 -6.77 9.25 1.02
C LYS A 38 -5.61 8.85 0.11
N ALA A 39 -5.31 7.56 -0.03
CA ALA A 39 -4.23 7.05 -0.87
C ALA A 39 -4.49 7.36 -2.36
N VAL A 40 -5.73 7.20 -2.82
CA VAL A 40 -6.16 7.59 -4.17
C VAL A 40 -6.02 9.10 -4.37
N HIS A 41 -6.51 9.91 -3.43
CA HIS A 41 -6.39 11.36 -3.52
C HIS A 41 -4.93 11.82 -3.54
N HIS A 42 -4.08 11.18 -2.75
CA HIS A 42 -2.63 11.42 -2.75
C HIS A 42 -2.03 11.07 -4.11
N ALA A 43 -2.32 9.88 -4.64
CA ALA A 43 -1.85 9.44 -5.95
C ALA A 43 -2.24 10.40 -7.07
N GLU A 44 -3.51 10.82 -7.13
CA GLU A 44 -4.00 11.79 -8.11
C GLU A 44 -3.32 13.16 -7.98
N THR A 45 -3.13 13.65 -6.75
CA THR A 45 -2.50 14.93 -6.48
C THR A 45 -1.04 14.92 -6.93
N TYR A 46 -0.31 13.85 -6.60
CA TYR A 46 1.07 13.66 -7.01
C TYR A 46 1.19 13.54 -8.52
N PHE A 47 0.29 12.77 -9.15
CA PHE A 47 0.24 12.66 -10.61
C PHE A 47 0.06 14.02 -11.29
N LYS A 48 -0.85 14.85 -10.78
CA LYS A 48 -1.04 16.21 -11.29
C LYS A 48 0.20 17.07 -11.09
N LEU A 49 0.85 16.99 -9.93
CA LEU A 49 2.08 17.75 -9.64
C LEU A 49 3.20 17.39 -10.62
N ILE A 50 3.52 16.10 -10.77
CA ILE A 50 4.63 15.64 -11.63
C ILE A 50 4.38 15.86 -13.13
N THR A 51 3.11 15.92 -13.54
CA THR A 51 2.73 16.19 -14.94
C THR A 51 2.62 17.69 -15.25
N SER A 52 2.46 18.53 -14.22
CA SER A 52 2.30 19.98 -14.37
C SER A 52 3.59 20.77 -14.08
N ILE A 53 4.54 20.20 -13.34
CA ILE A 53 5.75 20.87 -12.86
C ILE A 53 6.98 19.99 -13.16
N ASP A 54 8.13 20.60 -13.45
CA ASP A 54 9.40 19.88 -13.58
C ASP A 54 9.78 19.25 -12.23
N GLY A 55 9.83 17.91 -12.20
CA GLY A 55 10.06 17.12 -11.00
C GLY A 55 11.38 17.43 -10.28
N LYS A 56 12.36 18.06 -10.96
CA LYS A 56 13.64 18.47 -10.36
C LYS A 56 13.51 19.48 -9.23
N ASN A 57 12.44 20.28 -9.22
CA ASN A 57 12.20 21.30 -8.20
C ASN A 57 11.06 20.91 -7.24
N LEU A 58 10.54 19.68 -7.35
CA LEU A 58 9.46 19.20 -6.50
C LEU A 58 10.07 18.66 -5.20
N HIS A 59 9.84 19.37 -4.10
CA HIS A 59 10.18 18.91 -2.76
C HIS A 59 8.92 18.49 -2.01
N LEU A 60 8.90 17.23 -1.57
CA LEU A 60 7.80 16.61 -0.83
C LEU A 60 7.99 16.80 0.67
N THR A 61 9.24 16.73 1.13
CA THR A 61 9.61 16.93 2.53
C THR A 61 10.80 17.88 2.65
N PRO A 62 11.00 18.53 3.81
CA PRO A 62 12.17 19.38 4.05
C PRO A 62 13.50 18.61 4.11
N ILE A 63 13.47 17.28 4.08
CA ILE A 63 14.64 16.40 4.21
C ILE A 63 14.79 15.46 3.01
N ASP A 64 14.20 15.81 1.86
CA ASP A 64 14.20 14.99 0.64
C ASP A 64 15.62 14.57 0.21
N ASP A 65 16.59 15.49 0.27
CA ASP A 65 17.98 15.20 -0.12
C ASP A 65 18.61 14.10 0.76
N GLU A 66 18.29 14.11 2.05
CA GLU A 66 18.80 13.12 3.01
C GLU A 66 18.09 11.78 2.86
N ILE A 67 16.77 11.79 2.62
CA ILE A 67 15.98 10.61 2.30
C ILE A 67 16.51 9.98 1.01
N TYR A 68 16.78 10.77 -0.03
CA TYR A 68 17.29 10.29 -1.31
C TYR A 68 18.70 9.68 -1.18
N ALA A 69 19.59 10.33 -0.40
CA ALA A 69 20.92 9.80 -0.13
C ALA A 69 20.88 8.47 0.64
N ASP A 70 20.10 8.38 1.73
CA ASP A 70 19.96 7.13 2.48
C ASP A 70 19.27 6.06 1.62
N PHE A 71 18.25 6.43 0.85
CA PHE A 71 17.54 5.51 -0.05
C PHE A 71 18.48 4.86 -1.06
N THR A 72 19.28 5.66 -1.78
CA THR A 72 20.24 5.15 -2.78
C THR A 72 21.33 4.28 -2.15
N GLN A 73 21.71 4.54 -0.89
CA GLN A 73 22.66 3.70 -0.16
C GLN A 73 22.05 2.38 0.33
N ASN A 74 20.79 2.39 0.79
CA ASN A 74 20.14 1.21 1.36
C ASN A 74 19.57 0.32 0.24
N PHE A 75 19.11 0.88 -0.87
CA PHE A 75 18.46 0.17 -1.98
C PHE A 75 19.19 0.39 -3.32
N PRO A 76 20.50 0.09 -3.42
CA PRO A 76 21.28 0.36 -4.63
C PRO A 76 20.83 -0.47 -5.84
N ASP A 77 20.30 -1.67 -5.60
CA ASP A 77 19.86 -2.61 -6.64
C ASP A 77 18.40 -2.39 -7.06
N LEU A 78 17.66 -1.50 -6.38
CA LEU A 78 16.24 -1.30 -6.66
C LEU A 78 16.07 -0.46 -7.94
N ARG A 79 15.35 -1.05 -8.91
CA ARG A 79 14.98 -0.36 -10.14
C ARG A 79 13.79 0.58 -9.91
N ILE A 80 14.07 1.88 -9.88
CA ILE A 80 13.09 2.94 -9.69
C ILE A 80 12.22 3.22 -10.93
N ASP A 81 12.63 2.75 -12.10
CA ASP A 81 11.90 2.88 -13.35
C ASP A 81 10.78 1.84 -13.47
N VAL A 82 11.09 0.59 -13.14
CA VAL A 82 10.15 -0.53 -13.11
C VAL A 82 10.33 -1.34 -11.82
N LEU A 83 9.36 -1.22 -10.93
CA LEU A 83 9.32 -1.92 -9.64
C LEU A 83 8.80 -3.34 -9.82
N ASN A 84 9.54 -4.30 -9.24
CA ASN A 84 9.12 -5.69 -9.15
C ASN A 84 8.31 -5.91 -7.86
N GLU A 85 7.04 -6.27 -8.01
CA GLU A 85 6.12 -6.47 -6.88
C GLU A 85 6.58 -7.62 -5.95
N ASP A 86 7.12 -8.70 -6.51
CA ASP A 86 7.56 -9.86 -5.74
C ASP A 86 8.78 -9.53 -4.86
N GLU A 87 9.70 -8.70 -5.38
CA GLU A 87 10.87 -8.24 -4.62
C GLU A 87 10.46 -7.34 -3.47
N LEU A 88 9.52 -6.40 -3.71
CA LEU A 88 9.02 -5.48 -2.70
C LEU A 88 8.20 -6.17 -1.61
N LYS A 89 7.45 -7.23 -1.96
CA LYS A 89 6.61 -8.00 -1.03
C LYS A 89 7.36 -9.13 -0.33
N SER A 90 8.61 -9.40 -0.70
CA SER A 90 9.44 -10.40 -0.03
C SER A 90 9.61 -10.07 1.45
N SER A 91 9.71 -11.09 2.31
CA SER A 91 9.84 -10.90 3.76
C SER A 91 11.10 -10.08 4.13
N GLU A 92 12.19 -10.29 3.39
CA GLU A 92 13.44 -9.55 3.56
C GLU A 92 13.27 -8.07 3.20
N ALA A 93 12.64 -7.77 2.05
CA ALA A 93 12.36 -6.40 1.66
C ALA A 93 11.42 -5.71 2.65
N LYS A 94 10.35 -6.37 3.09
CA LYS A 94 9.42 -5.80 4.09
C LYS A 94 10.14 -5.40 5.38
N ASN A 95 11.04 -6.25 5.88
CA ASN A 95 11.84 -5.92 7.06
C ASN A 95 12.77 -4.74 6.80
N LYS A 96 13.48 -4.75 5.67
CA LYS A 96 14.40 -3.67 5.27
C LYS A 96 13.69 -2.32 5.10
N TRP A 97 12.52 -2.32 4.45
CA TRP A 97 11.67 -1.14 4.32
C TRP A 97 11.19 -0.63 5.67
N ARG A 98 10.78 -1.52 6.57
CA ARG A 98 10.35 -1.15 7.92
C ARG A 98 11.48 -0.51 8.72
N GLU A 99 12.66 -1.13 8.74
CA GLU A 99 13.84 -0.59 9.42
C GLU A 99 14.26 0.77 8.85
N TRP A 100 14.21 0.92 7.53
CA TRP A 100 14.51 2.18 6.85
C TRP A 100 13.48 3.27 7.20
N MET A 101 12.19 2.97 7.12
CA MET A 101 11.10 3.91 7.44
C MET A 101 11.11 4.35 8.91
N SER A 102 11.42 3.45 9.85
CA SER A 102 11.50 3.77 11.28
C SER A 102 12.52 4.87 11.61
N LYS A 103 13.56 5.08 10.77
CA LYS A 103 14.51 6.20 10.93
C LYS A 103 13.82 7.58 10.83
N TYR A 104 12.70 7.64 10.13
CA TYR A 104 11.98 8.88 9.80
C TYR A 104 10.71 9.09 10.64
N GLU A 105 10.37 8.19 11.55
CA GLU A 105 9.14 8.27 12.37
C GLU A 105 8.91 9.62 13.07
N ASN A 106 9.99 10.26 13.52
CA ASN A 106 9.92 11.56 14.21
C ASN A 106 10.24 12.75 13.30
N ARG A 107 10.49 12.52 12.01
CA ARG A 107 10.97 13.52 11.05
C ARG A 107 10.02 13.73 9.87
N VAL A 108 9.29 12.68 9.49
CA VAL A 108 8.31 12.68 8.42
C VAL A 108 6.95 12.38 9.02
N GLU A 109 6.03 13.32 8.93
CA GLU A 109 4.63 13.10 9.30
C GLU A 109 4.04 12.03 8.37
N ASP A 110 3.19 11.15 8.90
CA ASP A 110 2.55 10.08 8.13
C ASP A 110 3.53 9.08 7.46
N TYR A 111 4.72 8.86 8.03
CA TYR A 111 5.75 7.96 7.49
C TYR A 111 5.27 6.51 7.24
N ASN A 112 4.21 6.07 7.94
CA ASN A 112 3.62 4.74 7.84
C ASN A 112 2.28 4.71 7.08
N PHE A 113 1.93 5.80 6.40
CA PHE A 113 0.67 5.92 5.68
C PHE A 113 0.67 5.07 4.41
N GLY A 114 -0.44 4.37 4.17
CA GLY A 114 -0.62 3.57 2.97
C GLY A 114 -0.71 4.45 1.73
N THR A 115 0.25 4.32 0.82
CA THR A 115 0.28 5.07 -0.44
C THR A 115 0.11 4.13 -1.64
N LEU A 116 -0.38 4.66 -2.76
CA LEU A 116 -0.39 3.94 -4.03
C LEU A 116 0.87 4.34 -4.81
N LEU A 117 1.64 3.35 -5.23
CA LEU A 117 2.82 3.54 -6.07
C LEU A 117 2.58 2.94 -7.45
N ARG A 118 3.16 3.56 -8.48
CA ARG A 118 3.16 3.02 -9.84
C ARG A 118 4.33 2.05 -10.00
N LYS A 119 4.07 0.89 -10.60
CA LYS A 119 5.11 -0.11 -10.88
C LYS A 119 6.04 0.39 -11.98
N ASP A 120 5.48 0.85 -13.08
CA ASP A 120 6.20 1.50 -14.17
C ASP A 120 5.87 3.00 -14.16
N VAL A 121 6.91 3.82 -14.08
CA VAL A 121 6.82 5.29 -14.09
C VAL A 121 6.23 5.84 -15.40
N ARG A 122 6.32 5.09 -16.49
CA ARG A 122 5.81 5.45 -17.84
C ARG A 122 4.32 5.20 -17.98
N GLY A 123 3.74 4.36 -17.13
CA GLY A 123 2.32 4.07 -17.12
C GLY A 123 1.52 4.97 -16.18
N ASP A 124 0.21 4.97 -16.36
CA ASP A 124 -0.74 5.63 -15.47
C ASP A 124 -1.07 4.75 -14.25
N TYR A 125 -1.86 5.28 -13.31
CA TYR A 125 -2.42 4.50 -12.20
C TYR A 125 -3.53 3.56 -12.73
N GLU A 126 -3.12 2.43 -13.29
CA GLU A 126 -4.00 1.33 -13.68
C GLU A 126 -3.90 0.18 -12.67
N GLU A 127 -4.91 -0.68 -12.61
CA GLU A 127 -4.91 -1.87 -11.73
C GLU A 127 -3.64 -2.73 -11.93
N SER A 128 -3.28 -2.94 -13.19
CA SER A 128 -2.08 -3.69 -13.58
C SER A 128 -0.77 -2.98 -13.25
N ASN A 129 -0.77 -1.66 -13.04
CA ASN A 129 0.41 -0.82 -12.85
C ASN A 129 0.47 -0.17 -11.45
N THR A 130 -0.43 -0.51 -10.54
CA THR A 130 -0.51 0.12 -9.21
C THR A 130 -0.23 -0.91 -8.11
N ILE A 131 0.59 -0.54 -7.14
CA ILE A 131 0.87 -1.33 -5.93
C ILE A 131 0.56 -0.53 -4.67
N LEU A 132 0.20 -1.26 -3.62
CA LEU A 132 -0.02 -0.70 -2.30
C LEU A 132 1.29 -0.67 -1.52
N GLY A 133 1.81 0.54 -1.28
CA GLY A 133 2.91 0.80 -0.37
C GLY A 133 2.38 0.99 1.04
N ASN A 134 2.07 -0.11 1.73
CA ASN A 134 1.85 -0.08 3.18
C ASN A 134 2.85 -1.02 3.87
N SER A 135 3.19 -0.71 5.13
CA SER A 135 4.11 -1.48 5.96
C SER A 135 3.45 -2.67 6.70
N SER A 136 2.14 -2.88 6.49
CA SER A 136 1.25 -3.67 7.35
C SER A 136 0.50 -4.81 6.63
N LEU A 137 0.74 -5.02 5.33
CA LEU A 137 0.34 -6.22 4.58
C LEU A 137 1.49 -7.22 4.54
#